data_AF-A0AAD9XJH1-F1
#
_entry.id   AF-A0AAD9XJH1-F1
#
_cell.length_a   1.000
_cell.length_b   1.000
_cell.length_c   1.000
_cell.angle_alpha   90.00
_cell.angle_beta   90.00
_cell.angle_gamma   90.00
#
_symmetry.space_group_name_H-M   'P 1'
#
loop_
_entity.id
_entity.type
_entity.pdbx_description
1 polymer ?
#
loop_
_entity_poly.entity_id
_entity_poly.type
_entity_poly.pdbx_seq_one_letter_code
_entity_poly.pdbx_strand_id
1 'polypeptide(L)'
;MLIQYCVQTTDILFSKVVFSSFRCRFNNFASTSAFLPLFKNLNVISKYRSCARIYVMTSNSVTSLSNGNASMDPEPRRTYQVVVAATRDMGIGKDGKLPWRLPSDLKFFKELTVTTSDPGKKNAIVMGRKTWESIPSKYRPLPGRLNVVLTRSGSFDISTDENVVICGSIMSALELLAQAPYLLLIEKVFFIGGGQILRDSLNAPGCDAIHITEIETSMECDTFIPAIDCSLFHPWYSSQPLMENGIRFSFVTYARVKNLAIGTTTASSELEGNGSSNYNKFEVKNFTFLPKLILEKHDEFMYLRLVKEIISSGNQKDDRTRTGTLSKFGCQMKFNLRKSFPLLTTKKVFWRGVVEELLWFISGSTNAKILQEKGIHIWDGNASRDYLDSIGLVNREEGDLGPIYGFQWRHFGASYTNMHADYSGEGFDQLLDVIGKIKNSPDDRRIILSAWNPSDLKLMALPPCHMFAQFHVSNGELSCQMYQRSADMGLGVPFNIASYALLTCMIAHVCSLVPGDFIHVVGDAHIYKNHVRPLQEQLQKLPKPFPILTINPEKKDIDSFAASDFELTVFGVLVLTLFQRIIENHPNPHHLV
;
A
#
# COMPACT_ATOMS: atom_id res chain seq x y z
N MET A 1 -30.23 -26.86 36.95
CA MET A 1 -30.87 -26.64 38.28
C MET A 1 -30.34 -25.30 38.81
N LEU A 2 -31.24 -24.29 38.90
CA LEU A 2 -31.20 -23.04 39.71
C LEU A 2 -29.89 -22.20 39.72
N ILE A 3 -29.78 -21.06 39.01
CA ILE A 3 -30.26 -19.70 39.35
C ILE A 3 -30.02 -19.27 40.81
N GLN A 4 -29.11 -18.30 41.03
CA GLN A 4 -29.43 -17.10 41.82
C GLN A 4 -28.40 -15.96 41.67
N TYR A 5 -28.91 -14.79 41.27
CA TYR A 5 -28.34 -13.46 41.47
C TYR A 5 -28.37 -13.08 42.96
N CYS A 6 -27.41 -12.27 43.43
CA CYS A 6 -27.73 -11.20 44.37
C CYS A 6 -26.69 -10.08 44.32
N VAL A 7 -27.18 -8.89 43.98
CA VAL A 7 -26.55 -7.58 44.19
C VAL A 7 -26.93 -7.12 45.60
N GLN A 8 -25.97 -6.63 46.39
CA GLN A 8 -26.28 -5.60 47.40
C GLN A 8 -25.02 -4.81 47.78
N THR A 9 -25.18 -3.49 47.64
CA THR A 9 -24.33 -2.38 48.05
C THR A 9 -24.33 -2.19 49.57
N THR A 10 -23.19 -1.80 50.14
CA THR A 10 -23.10 -0.79 51.23
C THR A 10 -21.67 -0.25 51.35
N ASP A 11 -21.56 1.08 51.35
CA ASP A 11 -20.41 1.90 51.70
C ASP A 11 -20.01 1.76 53.18
N ILE A 12 -18.73 2.02 53.52
CA ILE A 12 -18.28 3.10 54.44
C ILE A 12 -16.73 3.09 54.64
N LEU A 13 -16.25 4.33 54.71
CA LEU A 13 -14.93 4.96 54.90
C LEU A 13 -13.82 4.36 55.80
N PHE A 14 -12.59 4.77 55.43
CA PHE A 14 -11.45 5.39 56.20
C PHE A 14 -10.11 4.72 55.79
N SER A 15 -8.97 5.36 55.51
CA SER A 15 -8.54 6.77 55.51
C SER A 15 -7.20 6.95 54.78
N LYS A 16 -7.12 8.11 54.10
CA LYS A 16 -5.98 8.98 53.77
C LYS A 16 -4.61 8.71 54.43
N VAL A 17 -3.57 8.71 53.60
CA VAL A 17 -2.22 9.26 53.87
C VAL A 17 -1.86 10.24 52.74
N VAL A 18 -1.20 11.34 53.12
CA VAL A 18 -0.99 12.61 52.38
C VAL A 18 0.50 12.78 51.98
N PHE A 19 0.73 13.71 51.04
CA PHE A 19 1.98 14.40 50.60
C PHE A 19 2.57 13.88 49.27
N SER A 20 3.00 14.71 48.32
CA SER A 20 3.11 16.17 48.22
C SER A 20 3.27 16.58 46.75
N SER A 21 2.67 17.71 46.39
CA SER A 21 2.85 18.45 45.14
C SER A 21 4.24 19.12 45.04
N PHE A 22 4.94 18.94 43.92
CA PHE A 22 6.08 19.79 43.54
C PHE A 22 5.66 20.78 42.45
N ARG A 23 5.47 22.03 42.87
CA ARG A 23 5.53 23.25 42.02
C ARG A 23 6.92 23.83 42.21
N CYS A 24 7.65 24.10 41.12
CA CYS A 24 8.88 24.86 41.15
C CYS A 24 8.65 26.23 40.47
N ARG A 25 8.86 27.31 41.23
CA ARG A 25 9.06 28.69 40.77
C ARG A 25 10.04 29.38 41.72
N PHE A 26 10.65 30.46 41.20
CA PHE A 26 11.65 31.41 41.75
C PHE A 26 13.06 31.19 41.17
N ASN A 27 13.82 32.20 40.71
CA ASN A 27 13.62 33.65 40.73
C ASN A 27 14.47 34.37 39.67
N ASN A 28 14.11 35.64 39.43
CA ASN A 28 14.70 36.63 38.53
C ASN A 28 16.19 36.94 38.74
N PHE A 29 16.86 37.37 37.66
CA PHE A 29 17.78 38.50 37.69
C PHE A 29 17.51 39.42 36.49
N ALA A 30 17.47 40.72 36.78
CA ALA A 30 17.21 41.82 35.86
C ALA A 30 18.49 42.28 35.17
N SER A 31 18.37 42.77 33.93
CA SER A 31 19.06 44.00 33.55
C SER A 31 18.25 44.78 32.51
N THR A 32 18.26 46.08 32.74
CA THR A 32 17.52 47.18 32.14
C THR A 32 18.14 47.67 30.83
N SER A 33 17.33 48.09 29.86
CA SER A 33 17.35 49.49 29.38
C SER A 33 16.16 49.77 28.47
N ALA A 34 15.48 50.87 28.81
CA ALA A 34 14.40 51.48 28.06
C ALA A 34 14.95 52.26 26.85
N PHE A 35 14.13 52.45 25.81
CA PHE A 35 13.76 53.79 25.30
C PHE A 35 12.50 53.68 24.43
N LEU A 36 11.57 54.60 24.68
CA LEU A 36 10.22 54.76 24.14
C LEU A 36 10.25 55.81 22.99
N PRO A 37 9.13 56.18 22.34
CA PRO A 37 8.94 56.16 20.89
C PRO A 37 8.73 57.57 20.30
N LEU A 38 8.46 57.67 18.99
CA LEU A 38 7.50 58.63 18.36
C LEU A 38 7.77 58.70 16.85
N PHE A 39 6.76 58.44 16.02
CA PHE A 39 6.21 59.46 15.11
C PHE A 39 4.86 59.02 14.53
N LYS A 40 3.95 59.99 14.53
CA LYS A 40 2.53 59.96 14.12
C LYS A 40 2.38 60.30 12.64
N ASN A 41 1.24 59.85 12.09
CA ASN A 41 0.40 60.47 11.05
C ASN A 41 0.89 60.52 9.59
N LEU A 42 0.07 59.93 8.69
CA LEU A 42 -0.82 60.70 7.81
C LEU A 42 -1.83 59.80 7.07
N ASN A 43 -3.12 60.17 7.19
CA ASN A 43 -4.24 59.76 6.33
C ASN A 43 -4.09 60.38 4.92
N VAL A 44 -4.72 59.78 3.90
CA VAL A 44 -5.81 60.40 3.08
C VAL A 44 -6.30 59.43 1.98
N ILE A 45 -7.61 59.50 1.77
CA ILE A 45 -8.55 58.72 0.96
C ILE A 45 -8.62 59.27 -0.49
N SER A 46 -8.83 58.41 -1.51
CA SER A 46 -10.08 58.35 -2.32
C SER A 46 -9.93 57.82 -3.77
N LYS A 47 -10.89 56.95 -4.12
CA LYS A 47 -11.64 56.81 -5.39
C LYS A 47 -10.91 56.53 -6.70
N TYR A 48 -11.25 55.40 -7.33
CA TYR A 48 -12.07 55.41 -8.56
C TYR A 48 -12.86 54.09 -8.70
N ARG A 49 -14.19 54.21 -8.75
CA ARG A 49 -15.12 53.19 -9.25
C ARG A 49 -15.27 53.41 -10.75
N SER A 50 -15.14 52.38 -11.56
CA SER A 50 -15.93 52.27 -12.80
C SER A 50 -16.18 50.80 -13.13
N CYS A 51 -17.38 50.55 -13.64
CA CYS A 51 -18.02 49.27 -13.85
C CYS A 51 -17.73 48.80 -15.28
N ALA A 52 -17.40 47.52 -15.49
CA ALA A 52 -17.52 46.89 -16.79
C ALA A 52 -17.95 45.43 -16.64
N ARG A 53 -19.20 45.15 -17.02
CA ARG A 53 -19.71 43.81 -17.33
C ARG A 53 -19.00 43.33 -18.58
N ILE A 54 -18.21 42.26 -18.51
CA ILE A 54 -17.72 41.58 -19.71
C ILE A 54 -18.66 40.41 -20.00
N TYR A 55 -19.57 40.64 -20.95
CA TYR A 55 -20.21 39.57 -21.72
C TYR A 55 -19.28 39.25 -22.88
N VAL A 56 -18.74 38.03 -22.96
CA VAL A 56 -18.14 37.52 -24.20
C VAL A 56 -19.25 36.81 -24.98
N MET A 57 -19.92 37.57 -25.83
CA MET A 57 -20.74 37.04 -26.92
C MET A 57 -19.80 36.66 -28.07
N THR A 58 -19.98 35.45 -28.60
CA THR A 58 -19.30 34.97 -29.81
C THR A 58 -19.75 35.76 -31.03
N SER A 59 -18.83 36.47 -31.69
CA SER A 59 -19.07 37.05 -33.02
C SER A 59 -18.41 36.17 -34.08
N ASN A 60 -19.24 35.59 -34.95
CA ASN A 60 -18.81 34.98 -36.21
C ASN A 60 -18.22 36.07 -37.13
N SER A 61 -16.95 35.91 -37.51
CA SER A 61 -16.39 36.54 -38.70
C SER A 61 -15.61 35.48 -39.48
N VAL A 62 -16.17 35.12 -40.63
CA VAL A 62 -15.58 34.23 -41.63
C VAL A 62 -14.45 34.98 -42.33
N THR A 63 -13.22 34.48 -42.21
CA THR A 63 -12.15 34.72 -43.18
C THR A 63 -11.44 33.40 -43.42
N SER A 64 -11.67 32.86 -44.62
CA SER A 64 -10.99 31.69 -45.17
C SER A 64 -9.52 32.00 -45.43
N LEU A 65 -8.59 31.13 -45.01
CA LEU A 65 -7.32 30.89 -45.69
C LEU A 65 -6.69 29.54 -45.26
N SER A 66 -6.46 28.72 -46.30
CA SER A 66 -5.50 27.61 -46.49
C SER A 66 -5.51 26.38 -45.57
N ASN A 67 -5.86 25.25 -46.20
CA ASN A 67 -5.55 23.87 -45.79
C ASN A 67 -4.05 23.67 -45.57
N GLY A 68 -3.68 23.29 -44.34
CA GLY A 68 -2.46 22.57 -44.03
C GLY A 68 -2.81 21.54 -42.95
N ASN A 69 -2.70 20.25 -43.29
CA ASN A 69 -2.79 19.15 -42.33
C ASN A 69 -1.59 19.22 -41.38
N ALA A 70 -1.68 20.07 -40.35
CA ALA A 70 -0.88 19.94 -39.16
C ALA A 70 -1.67 19.04 -38.21
N SER A 71 -1.13 17.86 -37.91
CA SER A 71 -1.57 17.11 -36.73
C SER A 71 -1.34 18.00 -35.52
N MET A 72 -2.40 18.65 -35.04
CA MET A 72 -2.35 19.38 -33.79
C MET A 72 -2.04 18.39 -32.68
N ASP A 73 -0.82 18.44 -32.18
CA ASP A 73 -0.50 17.93 -30.85
C ASP A 73 -1.51 18.57 -29.89
N PRO A 74 -2.30 17.80 -29.12
CA PRO A 74 -3.27 18.41 -28.22
C PRO A 74 -2.50 19.24 -27.19
N GLU A 75 -2.84 20.54 -27.09
CA GLU A 75 -2.33 21.44 -26.05
C GLU A 75 -2.26 20.72 -24.70
N PRO A 76 -1.25 21.01 -23.84
CA PRO A 76 -1.06 20.30 -22.59
C PRO A 76 -2.27 20.49 -21.66
N ARG A 77 -3.18 19.53 -21.67
CA ARG A 77 -4.38 19.53 -20.83
C ARG A 77 -3.99 19.20 -19.40
N ARG A 78 -4.48 20.00 -18.46
CA ARG A 78 -4.30 19.75 -17.04
C ARG A 78 -4.97 18.43 -16.65
N THR A 79 -4.24 17.55 -15.97
CA THR A 79 -4.80 16.31 -15.44
C THR A 79 -5.55 16.54 -14.13
N TYR A 80 -6.34 15.55 -13.72
CA TYR A 80 -7.19 15.64 -12.54
C TYR A 80 -7.28 14.30 -11.81
N GLN A 81 -7.90 14.32 -10.64
CA GLN A 81 -8.18 13.14 -9.83
C GLN A 81 -9.66 13.11 -9.50
N VAL A 82 -10.22 11.93 -9.23
CA VAL A 82 -11.61 11.78 -8.81
C VAL A 82 -11.67 11.54 -7.31
N VAL A 83 -12.64 12.14 -6.63
CA VAL A 83 -12.97 11.85 -5.23
C VAL A 83 -14.44 11.49 -5.13
N VAL A 84 -14.74 10.30 -4.61
CA VAL A 84 -16.11 9.79 -4.55
C VAL A 84 -16.31 8.82 -3.39
N ALA A 85 -17.51 8.74 -2.84
CA ALA A 85 -17.94 7.64 -1.99
C ALA A 85 -18.97 6.81 -2.76
N ALA A 86 -18.82 5.50 -2.79
CA ALA A 86 -19.72 4.63 -3.55
C ALA A 86 -19.92 3.28 -2.87
N THR A 87 -21.10 2.69 -3.06
CA THR A 87 -21.40 1.30 -2.68
C THR A 87 -20.61 0.32 -3.56
N ARG A 88 -20.64 -0.97 -3.20
CA ARG A 88 -20.05 -2.06 -4.02
C ARG A 88 -20.56 -2.06 -5.47
N ASP A 89 -21.82 -1.69 -5.69
CA ASP A 89 -22.45 -1.61 -7.01
C ASP A 89 -22.24 -0.24 -7.68
N MET A 90 -21.29 0.56 -7.20
CA MET A 90 -20.97 1.90 -7.69
C MET A 90 -22.14 2.89 -7.59
N GLY A 91 -23.03 2.70 -6.60
CA GLY A 91 -24.11 3.63 -6.26
C GLY A 91 -23.58 4.79 -5.41
N ILE A 92 -23.94 6.03 -5.78
CA ILE A 92 -23.40 7.27 -5.16
C ILE A 92 -24.48 8.19 -4.58
N GLY A 93 -25.75 7.90 -4.83
CA GLY A 93 -26.84 8.85 -4.56
C GLY A 93 -28.22 8.21 -4.59
N LYS A 94 -29.13 8.78 -3.82
CA LYS A 94 -30.57 8.50 -3.81
C LYS A 94 -31.33 9.82 -3.64
N ASP A 95 -32.30 10.10 -4.50
CA ASP A 95 -33.13 11.31 -4.49
C ASP A 95 -32.34 12.62 -4.40
N GLY A 96 -31.19 12.67 -5.09
CA GLY A 96 -30.29 13.83 -5.11
C GLY A 96 -29.49 14.06 -3.82
N LYS A 97 -29.47 13.10 -2.90
CA LYS A 97 -28.74 13.14 -1.63
C LYS A 97 -27.79 11.95 -1.49
N LEU A 98 -26.86 12.06 -0.55
CA LEU A 98 -26.06 10.92 -0.10
C LEU A 98 -26.95 9.95 0.71
N PRO A 99 -26.98 8.65 0.38
CA PRO A 99 -27.78 7.66 1.12
C PRO A 99 -27.26 7.38 2.54
N TRP A 100 -26.05 7.83 2.86
CA TRP A 100 -25.36 7.57 4.12
C TRP A 100 -24.94 8.86 4.82
N ARG A 101 -24.58 8.71 6.10
CA ARG A 101 -23.98 9.76 6.92
C ARG A 101 -22.66 9.26 7.51
N LEU A 102 -21.56 9.68 6.89
CA LEU A 102 -20.21 9.26 7.27
C LEU A 102 -19.33 10.49 7.58
N PRO A 103 -19.33 11.02 8.82
CA PRO A 103 -18.43 12.11 9.21
C PRO A 103 -16.96 11.86 8.90
N SER A 104 -16.50 10.62 9.02
CA SER A 104 -15.12 10.25 8.73
C SER A 104 -14.78 10.37 7.22
N ASP A 105 -15.74 10.04 6.35
CA ASP A 105 -15.62 10.25 4.89
C ASP A 105 -15.54 11.74 4.54
N LEU A 106 -16.41 12.56 5.12
CA LEU A 106 -16.38 14.01 4.89
C LEU A 106 -15.08 14.65 5.39
N LYS A 107 -14.50 14.13 6.49
CA LYS A 107 -13.19 14.54 6.99
C LYS A 107 -12.09 14.16 6.00
N PHE A 108 -12.08 12.92 5.51
CA PHE A 108 -11.13 12.47 4.50
C PHE A 108 -11.23 13.30 3.21
N PHE A 109 -12.44 13.50 2.69
CA PHE A 109 -12.70 14.38 1.54
C PHE A 109 -12.12 15.78 1.73
N LYS A 110 -12.37 16.38 2.91
CA LYS A 110 -11.86 17.73 3.22
C LYS A 110 -10.34 17.74 3.28
N GLU A 111 -9.71 16.83 4.01
CA GLU A 111 -8.25 16.75 4.12
C GLU A 111 -7.61 16.57 2.74
N LEU A 112 -8.09 15.60 1.96
CA LEU A 112 -7.59 15.31 0.62
C LEU A 112 -7.69 16.51 -0.33
N THR A 113 -8.84 17.19 -0.33
CA THR A 113 -9.09 18.29 -1.29
C THR A 113 -8.55 19.64 -0.83
N VAL A 114 -8.25 19.84 0.46
CA VAL A 114 -7.69 21.11 0.97
C VAL A 114 -6.17 21.07 1.04
N THR A 115 -5.58 19.94 1.42
CA THR A 115 -4.13 19.85 1.66
C THR A 115 -3.34 20.00 0.37
N THR A 116 -2.40 20.94 0.37
CA THR A 116 -1.40 21.14 -0.68
C THR A 116 0.00 20.83 -0.15
N SER A 117 0.91 20.51 -1.05
CA SER A 117 2.34 20.36 -0.73
C SER A 117 3.01 21.74 -0.64
N ASP A 118 2.55 22.69 -1.44
CA ASP A 118 2.95 24.09 -1.42
C ASP A 118 1.93 24.94 -0.64
N PRO A 119 2.31 25.55 0.51
CA PRO A 119 1.42 26.41 1.28
C PRO A 119 0.93 27.66 0.55
N GLY A 120 1.62 28.09 -0.52
CA GLY A 120 1.24 29.22 -1.35
C GLY A 120 0.16 28.89 -2.40
N LYS A 121 -0.18 27.61 -2.58
CA LYS A 121 -1.15 27.14 -3.57
C LYS A 121 -2.47 26.70 -2.92
N LYS A 122 -3.49 26.55 -3.76
CA LYS A 122 -4.78 25.93 -3.41
C LYS A 122 -5.05 24.74 -4.33
N ASN A 123 -6.02 23.90 -3.99
CA ASN A 123 -6.56 22.93 -4.94
C ASN A 123 -7.86 23.45 -5.57
N ALA A 124 -8.21 22.91 -6.72
CA ALA A 124 -9.50 23.13 -7.37
C ALA A 124 -10.39 21.89 -7.23
N ILE A 125 -11.67 22.12 -6.97
CA ILE A 125 -12.71 21.09 -7.00
C ILE A 125 -13.68 21.41 -8.14
N VAL A 126 -13.97 20.42 -8.98
CA VAL A 126 -14.86 20.53 -10.12
C VAL A 126 -16.11 19.71 -9.84
N MET A 127 -17.27 20.35 -9.97
CA MET A 127 -18.55 19.71 -9.71
C MET A 127 -19.66 20.17 -10.64
N GLY A 128 -20.70 19.37 -10.79
CA GLY A 128 -21.89 19.74 -11.57
C GLY A 128 -22.86 20.59 -10.76
N ARG A 129 -23.72 21.37 -11.44
CA ARG A 129 -24.74 22.21 -10.80
C ARG A 129 -25.57 21.48 -9.72
N LYS A 130 -26.06 20.27 -10.01
CA LYS A 130 -26.86 19.49 -9.02
C LYS A 130 -26.07 19.13 -7.77
N THR A 131 -24.78 18.82 -7.92
CA THR A 131 -23.88 18.57 -6.78
C THR A 131 -23.67 19.84 -5.98
N TRP A 132 -23.41 20.97 -6.64
CA TRP A 132 -23.31 22.27 -5.99
C TRP A 132 -24.59 22.66 -5.21
N GLU A 133 -25.76 22.39 -5.77
CA GLU A 133 -27.06 22.64 -5.13
C GLU A 133 -27.35 21.68 -3.97
N SER A 134 -26.82 20.45 -4.01
CA SER A 134 -26.95 19.47 -2.93
C SER A 134 -26.11 19.82 -1.69
N ILE A 135 -25.05 20.62 -1.85
CA ILE A 135 -24.23 21.09 -0.74
C ILE A 135 -25.01 22.16 0.05
N PRO A 136 -25.20 22.00 1.37
CA PRO A 136 -25.92 22.99 2.17
C PRO A 136 -25.33 24.39 2.02
N SER A 137 -26.20 25.41 1.96
CA SER A 137 -25.80 26.81 1.68
C SER A 137 -24.71 27.34 2.64
N LYS A 138 -24.74 26.92 3.91
CA LYS A 138 -23.73 27.28 4.92
C LYS A 138 -22.32 26.71 4.66
N TYR A 139 -22.18 25.75 3.76
CA TYR A 139 -20.91 25.10 3.41
C TYR A 139 -20.44 25.44 2.00
N ARG A 140 -21.20 26.20 1.22
CA ARG A 140 -20.81 26.65 -0.14
C ARG A 140 -20.47 28.15 -0.13
N PRO A 141 -19.37 28.57 -0.81
CA PRO A 141 -18.36 27.72 -1.43
C PRO A 141 -17.58 26.89 -0.41
N LEU A 142 -17.05 25.75 -0.84
CA LEU A 142 -16.24 24.91 0.03
C LEU A 142 -14.91 25.62 0.33
N PRO A 143 -14.61 25.96 1.60
CA PRO A 143 -13.52 26.87 1.95
C PRO A 143 -12.15 26.25 1.67
N GLY A 144 -11.15 27.11 1.43
CA GLY A 144 -9.76 26.74 1.18
C GLY A 144 -9.47 26.19 -0.22
N ARG A 145 -10.46 26.21 -1.12
CA ARG A 145 -10.40 25.61 -2.46
C ARG A 145 -11.03 26.53 -3.50
N LEU A 146 -10.57 26.41 -4.74
CA LEU A 146 -11.27 26.98 -5.89
C LEU A 146 -12.44 26.06 -6.25
N ASN A 147 -13.67 26.59 -6.27
CA ASN A 147 -14.87 25.84 -6.59
C ASN A 147 -15.24 26.09 -8.06
N VAL A 148 -15.15 25.06 -8.90
CA VAL A 148 -15.50 25.14 -10.32
C VAL A 148 -16.83 24.42 -10.54
N VAL A 149 -17.85 25.18 -10.94
CA VAL A 149 -19.21 24.67 -11.14
C VAL A 149 -19.51 24.55 -12.62
N LEU A 150 -19.80 23.33 -13.07
CA LEU A 150 -20.18 23.04 -14.44
C LEU A 150 -21.67 23.24 -14.65
N THR A 151 -22.04 24.21 -15.49
CA THR A 151 -23.41 24.49 -15.87
C THR A 151 -23.50 25.08 -17.28
N ARG A 152 -24.53 24.68 -18.03
CA ARG A 152 -24.88 25.27 -19.34
C ARG A 152 -25.87 26.42 -19.23
N SER A 153 -26.43 26.63 -18.04
CA SER A 153 -27.45 27.65 -17.79
C SER A 153 -26.76 28.99 -17.55
N GLY A 154 -26.86 29.91 -18.52
CA GLY A 154 -26.25 31.25 -18.46
C GLY A 154 -26.86 32.19 -17.41
N SER A 155 -27.97 31.80 -16.77
CA SER A 155 -28.68 32.57 -15.74
C SER A 155 -28.44 32.06 -14.32
N PHE A 156 -27.35 31.30 -14.09
CA PHE A 156 -27.05 30.75 -12.77
C PHE A 156 -26.37 31.80 -11.88
N ASP A 157 -27.17 32.43 -11.01
CA ASP A 157 -26.75 33.48 -10.08
C ASP A 157 -25.96 32.87 -8.91
N ILE A 158 -24.68 32.54 -9.16
CA ILE A 158 -23.74 32.25 -8.07
C ILE A 158 -23.18 33.57 -7.58
N SER A 159 -23.16 33.75 -6.26
CA SER A 159 -22.42 34.84 -5.60
C SER A 159 -21.05 35.03 -6.28
N THR A 160 -20.70 36.28 -6.60
CA THR A 160 -19.41 36.71 -7.17
C THR A 160 -18.26 36.55 -6.16
N ASP A 161 -18.21 35.42 -5.46
CA ASP A 161 -17.12 35.05 -4.57
C ASP A 161 -15.91 34.72 -5.43
N GLU A 162 -14.77 35.33 -5.13
CA GLU A 162 -13.51 35.16 -5.88
C GLU A 162 -13.06 33.69 -5.95
N ASN A 163 -13.58 32.82 -5.07
CA ASN A 163 -13.25 31.39 -5.03
C ASN A 163 -14.25 30.51 -5.81
N VAL A 164 -15.16 31.08 -6.61
CA VAL A 164 -16.09 30.33 -7.46
C VAL A 164 -15.95 30.70 -8.92
N VAL A 165 -15.88 29.69 -9.78
CA VAL A 165 -15.83 29.85 -11.23
C VAL A 165 -16.88 28.96 -11.91
N ILE A 166 -17.48 29.47 -12.97
CA ILE A 166 -18.48 28.77 -13.76
C ILE A 166 -17.87 28.38 -15.12
N CYS A 167 -18.02 27.11 -15.50
CA CYS A 167 -17.58 26.60 -16.79
C CYS A 167 -18.73 25.85 -17.50
N GLY A 168 -18.76 25.89 -18.83
CA GLY A 168 -19.81 25.22 -19.62
C GLY A 168 -19.62 23.71 -19.76
N SER A 169 -18.40 23.22 -19.59
CA SER A 169 -18.01 21.83 -19.79
C SER A 169 -16.76 21.43 -19.00
N ILE A 170 -16.52 20.12 -18.90
CA ILE A 170 -15.26 19.55 -18.38
C ILE A 170 -14.06 20.13 -19.16
N MET A 171 -14.15 20.18 -20.49
CA MET A 171 -13.06 20.67 -21.34
C MET A 171 -12.70 22.12 -21.01
N SER A 172 -13.70 23.02 -21.03
CA SER A 172 -13.50 24.43 -20.71
C SER A 172 -12.95 24.65 -19.29
N ALA A 173 -13.29 23.79 -18.34
CA ALA A 173 -12.75 23.87 -16.98
C ALA A 173 -11.28 23.47 -16.94
N LEU A 174 -10.88 22.40 -17.64
CA LEU A 174 -9.48 21.98 -17.69
C LEU A 174 -8.62 22.97 -18.46
N GLU A 175 -9.12 23.55 -19.56
CA GLU A 175 -8.46 24.62 -20.32
C GLU A 175 -8.25 25.86 -19.45
N LEU A 176 -9.29 26.33 -18.75
CA LEU A 176 -9.17 27.46 -17.83
C LEU A 176 -8.13 27.20 -16.74
N LEU A 177 -8.16 26.01 -16.13
CA LEU A 177 -7.23 25.64 -15.07
C LEU A 177 -5.81 25.42 -15.59
N ALA A 178 -5.62 25.21 -16.89
CA ALA A 178 -4.30 25.13 -17.53
C ALA A 178 -3.70 26.52 -17.85
N GLN A 179 -4.45 27.61 -17.67
CA GLN A 179 -4.02 28.97 -17.98
C GLN A 179 -3.73 29.80 -16.72
N ALA A 180 -2.93 30.87 -16.85
CA ALA A 180 -2.69 31.81 -15.77
C ALA A 180 -3.98 32.59 -15.43
N PRO A 181 -4.24 32.91 -14.15
CA PRO A 181 -3.36 32.69 -12.99
C PRO A 181 -3.49 31.28 -12.37
N TYR A 182 -4.48 30.48 -12.76
CA TYR A 182 -4.78 29.18 -12.13
C TYR A 182 -3.68 28.14 -12.31
N LEU A 183 -2.94 28.19 -13.41
CA LEU A 183 -1.76 27.33 -13.64
C LEU A 183 -0.73 27.45 -12.50
N LEU A 184 -0.54 28.66 -11.96
CA LEU A 184 0.43 28.95 -10.90
C LEU A 184 -0.16 28.77 -9.49
N LEU A 185 -1.45 29.09 -9.33
CA LEU A 185 -2.12 29.12 -8.02
C LEU A 185 -2.72 27.76 -7.61
N ILE A 186 -3.10 26.93 -8.58
CA ILE A 186 -3.71 25.64 -8.30
C ILE A 186 -2.62 24.56 -8.28
N GLU A 187 -2.62 23.68 -7.29
CA GLU A 187 -1.73 22.52 -7.23
C GLU A 187 -2.40 21.31 -7.91
N LYS A 188 -3.55 20.85 -7.39
CA LYS A 188 -4.30 19.70 -7.91
C LYS A 188 -5.73 20.05 -8.29
N VAL A 189 -6.31 19.25 -9.18
CA VAL A 189 -7.70 19.36 -9.62
C VAL A 189 -8.44 18.07 -9.23
N PHE A 190 -9.55 18.20 -8.51
CA PHE A 190 -10.37 17.08 -8.05
C PHE A 190 -11.78 17.16 -8.62
N PHE A 191 -12.26 16.09 -9.24
CA PHE A 191 -13.63 15.96 -9.70
C PHE A 191 -14.43 15.25 -8.62
N ILE A 192 -15.51 15.88 -8.15
CA ILE A 192 -16.22 15.46 -6.92
C ILE A 192 -17.68 15.08 -7.15
N GLY A 193 -18.12 14.96 -8.40
CA GLY A 193 -19.52 14.69 -8.76
C GLY A 193 -20.15 15.73 -9.70
N GLY A 194 -21.37 15.54 -10.17
CA GLY A 194 -22.29 14.43 -9.89
C GLY A 194 -22.12 13.26 -10.86
N GLY A 195 -23.11 12.35 -10.88
CA GLY A 195 -23.04 11.10 -11.63
C GLY A 195 -22.65 11.24 -13.11
N GLN A 196 -23.12 12.29 -13.80
CA GLN A 196 -22.73 12.53 -15.20
C GLN A 196 -21.24 12.88 -15.34
N ILE A 197 -20.73 13.77 -14.50
CA ILE A 197 -19.31 14.17 -14.55
C ILE A 197 -18.43 12.98 -14.24
N LEU A 198 -18.79 12.19 -13.22
CA LEU A 198 -18.03 11.01 -12.83
C LEU A 198 -18.07 9.92 -13.91
N ARG A 199 -19.20 9.71 -14.60
CA ARG A 199 -19.27 8.83 -15.77
C ARG A 199 -18.30 9.26 -16.87
N ASP A 200 -18.24 10.55 -17.15
CA ASP A 200 -17.41 11.09 -18.22
C ASP A 200 -15.92 11.19 -17.84
N SER A 201 -15.59 11.19 -16.54
CA SER A 201 -14.25 11.49 -16.05
C SER A 201 -13.50 10.31 -15.40
N LEU A 202 -14.20 9.36 -14.77
CA LEU A 202 -13.59 8.37 -13.88
C LEU A 202 -12.53 7.51 -14.57
N ASN A 203 -12.86 6.94 -15.73
CA ASN A 203 -11.92 6.12 -16.50
C ASN A 203 -11.20 6.90 -17.62
N ALA A 204 -11.51 8.18 -17.81
CA ALA A 204 -11.01 8.98 -18.94
C ALA A 204 -9.50 9.28 -18.85
N PRO A 205 -8.79 9.43 -19.98
CA PRO A 205 -7.32 9.54 -20.02
C PRO A 205 -6.69 10.63 -19.14
N GLY A 206 -7.44 11.70 -18.83
CA GLY A 206 -6.99 12.80 -17.97
C GLY A 206 -7.05 12.53 -16.46
N CYS A 207 -7.67 11.42 -16.02
CA CYS A 207 -7.81 11.07 -14.60
C CYS A 207 -6.57 10.31 -14.10
N ASP A 208 -5.69 10.93 -13.33
CA ASP A 208 -4.47 10.28 -12.82
C ASP A 208 -4.72 9.37 -11.61
N ALA A 209 -5.75 9.63 -10.80
CA ALA A 209 -6.09 8.82 -9.63
C ALA A 209 -7.57 8.90 -9.25
N ILE A 210 -8.06 7.86 -8.59
CA ILE A 210 -9.41 7.76 -8.04
C ILE A 210 -9.28 7.51 -6.54
N HIS A 211 -9.77 8.45 -5.73
CA HIS A 211 -9.89 8.33 -4.29
C HIS A 211 -11.33 7.97 -3.98
N ILE A 212 -11.54 6.71 -3.59
CA ILE A 212 -12.86 6.16 -3.35
C ILE A 212 -13.02 5.76 -1.89
N THR A 213 -14.10 6.22 -1.27
CA THR A 213 -14.63 5.62 -0.04
C THR A 213 -15.54 4.47 -0.45
N GLU A 214 -15.04 3.25 -0.33
CA GLU A 214 -15.78 2.04 -0.68
C GLU A 214 -16.70 1.65 0.47
N ILE A 215 -18.01 1.76 0.24
CA ILE A 215 -19.05 1.40 1.20
C ILE A 215 -19.42 -0.05 0.96
N GLU A 216 -19.10 -0.88 1.95
CA GLU A 216 -19.26 -2.33 1.88
C GLU A 216 -20.68 -2.78 2.22
N THR A 217 -21.47 -1.89 2.83
CA THR A 217 -22.87 -2.14 3.20
C THR A 217 -23.79 -1.88 2.00
N SER A 218 -24.69 -2.82 1.71
CA SER A 218 -25.69 -2.66 0.64
C SER A 218 -26.67 -1.55 1.00
N MET A 219 -26.91 -0.63 0.06
CA MET A 219 -27.81 0.51 0.24
C MET A 219 -28.54 0.81 -1.07
N GLU A 220 -29.77 1.31 -0.98
CA GLU A 220 -30.54 1.69 -2.17
C GLU A 220 -29.96 2.96 -2.82
N CYS A 221 -29.74 2.92 -4.13
CA CYS A 221 -29.23 4.04 -4.92
C CYS A 221 -30.03 4.17 -6.22
N ASP A 222 -30.18 5.40 -6.73
CA ASP A 222 -30.73 5.70 -8.06
C ASP A 222 -29.71 6.34 -9.01
N THR A 223 -28.56 6.75 -8.47
CA THR A 223 -27.49 7.41 -9.19
C THR A 223 -26.24 6.55 -9.10
N PHE A 224 -25.73 6.13 -10.26
CA PHE A 224 -24.59 5.22 -10.38
C PHE A 224 -23.48 5.81 -11.25
N ILE A 225 -22.26 5.35 -11.01
CA ILE A 225 -21.04 5.65 -11.76
C ILE A 225 -20.47 4.35 -12.36
N PRO A 226 -19.58 4.40 -13.37
CA PRO A 226 -19.05 3.19 -13.95
C PRO A 226 -18.06 2.52 -13.00
N ALA A 227 -17.87 1.21 -13.14
CA ALA A 227 -16.82 0.50 -12.43
C ALA A 227 -15.43 1.09 -12.74
N ILE A 228 -14.52 1.02 -11.76
CA ILE A 228 -13.12 1.40 -11.96
C ILE A 228 -12.49 0.37 -12.90
N ASP A 229 -11.87 0.85 -13.99
CA ASP A 229 -11.16 -0.03 -14.92
C ASP A 229 -9.83 -0.46 -14.31
N CYS A 230 -9.79 -1.69 -13.77
CA CYS A 230 -8.58 -2.25 -13.14
C CYS A 230 -7.43 -2.49 -14.13
N SER A 231 -7.66 -2.47 -15.45
CA SER A 231 -6.57 -2.49 -16.44
C SER A 231 -5.84 -1.15 -16.50
N LEU A 232 -6.52 -0.06 -16.14
CA LEU A 232 -5.98 1.30 -16.14
C LEU A 232 -5.53 1.74 -14.75
N PHE A 233 -6.08 1.18 -13.69
CA PHE A 233 -5.95 1.66 -12.33
C PHE A 233 -5.56 0.54 -11.36
N HIS A 234 -4.52 0.76 -10.56
CA HIS A 234 -4.07 -0.19 -9.55
C HIS A 234 -4.17 0.42 -8.14
N PRO A 235 -4.51 -0.38 -7.11
CA PRO A 235 -4.52 0.09 -5.73
C PRO A 235 -3.14 0.62 -5.30
N TRP A 236 -3.11 1.86 -4.84
CA TRP A 236 -1.94 2.49 -4.23
C TRP A 236 -1.99 2.42 -2.70
N TYR A 237 -3.18 2.61 -2.14
CA TYR A 237 -3.43 2.65 -0.70
C TYR A 237 -4.83 2.12 -0.40
N SER A 238 -4.96 1.38 0.70
CA SER A 238 -6.24 1.00 1.28
C SER A 238 -6.16 1.10 2.80
N SER A 239 -7.14 1.77 3.42
CA SER A 239 -7.27 1.79 4.88
C SER A 239 -7.75 0.44 5.42
N GLN A 240 -7.64 0.27 6.73
CA GLN A 240 -8.45 -0.73 7.42
C GLN A 240 -9.94 -0.37 7.27
N PRO A 241 -10.84 -1.36 7.21
CA PRO A 241 -12.26 -1.12 7.27
C PRO A 241 -12.65 -0.39 8.57
N LEU A 242 -13.47 0.64 8.44
CA LEU A 242 -14.06 1.38 9.54
C LEU A 242 -15.53 1.02 9.68
N MET A 243 -16.04 1.10 10.90
CA MET A 243 -17.46 1.01 11.21
C MET A 243 -17.93 2.37 11.76
N GLU A 244 -18.86 3.02 11.07
CA GLU A 244 -19.47 4.28 11.50
C GLU A 244 -20.96 4.24 11.21
N ASN A 245 -21.81 4.51 12.21
CA ASN A 245 -23.27 4.50 12.07
C ASN A 245 -23.84 3.19 11.47
N GLY A 246 -23.23 2.04 11.81
CA GLY A 246 -23.64 0.73 11.28
C GLY A 246 -23.22 0.45 9.84
N ILE A 247 -22.44 1.34 9.23
CA ILE A 247 -21.95 1.22 7.86
C ILE A 247 -20.46 0.87 7.91
N ARG A 248 -20.10 -0.23 7.24
CA ARG A 248 -18.70 -0.63 7.00
C ARG A 248 -18.18 0.02 5.73
N PHE A 249 -17.01 0.65 5.79
CA PHE A 249 -16.38 1.26 4.62
C PHE A 249 -14.85 1.36 4.75
N SER A 250 -14.17 1.53 3.62
CA SER A 250 -12.72 1.67 3.55
C SER A 250 -12.33 2.82 2.62
N PHE A 251 -11.24 3.53 2.92
CA PHE A 251 -10.66 4.51 2.01
C PHE A 251 -9.66 3.82 1.09
N VAL A 252 -9.87 3.91 -0.22
CA VAL A 252 -9.00 3.31 -1.22
C VAL A 252 -8.56 4.38 -2.21
N THR A 253 -7.29 4.38 -2.57
CA THR A 253 -6.80 5.16 -3.72
C THR A 253 -6.30 4.22 -4.79
N TYR A 254 -6.83 4.40 -5.98
CA TYR A 254 -6.38 3.78 -7.20
C TYR A 254 -5.53 4.80 -7.99
N ALA A 255 -4.31 4.43 -8.35
CA ALA A 255 -3.44 5.23 -9.19
C ALA A 255 -3.49 4.72 -10.64
N ARG A 256 -3.58 5.64 -11.61
CA ARG A 256 -3.52 5.26 -13.02
C ARG A 256 -2.15 4.71 -13.36
N VAL A 257 -2.14 3.57 -14.04
CA VAL A 257 -0.96 2.94 -14.63
C VAL A 257 -1.12 3.06 -16.15
N LYS A 258 -0.08 3.55 -16.85
CA LYS A 258 -0.06 3.53 -18.32
C LYS A 258 0.56 2.21 -18.79
N ASN A 259 -0.16 1.45 -19.60
CA ASN A 259 0.45 0.35 -20.35
C ASN A 259 1.39 0.95 -21.39
N LEU A 260 2.67 0.60 -21.37
CA LEU A 260 3.46 0.69 -22.59
C LEU A 260 2.89 -0.37 -23.53
N ALA A 261 2.02 0.04 -24.45
CA ALA A 261 1.61 -0.83 -25.53
C ALA A 261 2.87 -1.33 -26.26
N ILE A 262 2.93 -2.65 -26.45
CA ILE A 262 3.85 -3.32 -27.36
C ILE A 262 3.69 -2.63 -28.72
N GLY A 263 4.73 -1.91 -29.15
CA GLY A 263 4.75 -1.26 -30.44
C GLY A 263 4.48 -2.28 -31.54
N THR A 264 3.45 -2.00 -32.33
CA THR A 264 3.12 -2.64 -33.60
C THR A 264 4.38 -2.93 -34.41
N THR A 265 4.70 -4.20 -34.59
CA THR A 265 5.74 -4.67 -35.49
C THR A 265 5.20 -4.58 -36.92
N THR A 266 5.37 -3.44 -37.58
CA THR A 266 5.33 -3.39 -39.04
C THR A 266 6.63 -3.96 -39.57
N ALA A 267 6.54 -5.10 -40.25
CA ALA A 267 7.64 -5.74 -40.94
C ALA A 267 8.15 -4.84 -42.08
N SER A 268 9.43 -4.49 -42.05
CA SER A 268 10.21 -4.16 -43.24
C SER A 268 11.68 -4.50 -42.99
N SER A 269 12.22 -5.25 -43.93
CA SER A 269 13.52 -5.91 -44.00
C SER A 269 14.73 -4.98 -44.09
N GLU A 270 15.83 -5.47 -43.48
CA GLU A 270 17.27 -5.29 -43.83
C GLU A 270 17.91 -3.89 -43.81
N LEU A 271 18.87 -3.69 -42.89
CA LEU A 271 20.31 -3.52 -43.19
C LEU A 271 21.14 -3.42 -41.89
N GLU A 272 22.33 -4.02 -41.92
CA GLU A 272 23.31 -4.17 -40.83
C GLU A 272 23.90 -2.84 -40.33
N GLY A 273 24.30 -2.79 -39.04
CA GLY A 273 25.23 -1.75 -38.55
C GLY A 273 25.27 -1.51 -37.04
N ASN A 274 26.30 -2.06 -36.39
CA ASN A 274 26.91 -1.69 -35.11
C ASN A 274 26.06 -1.55 -33.82
N GLY A 275 26.39 -2.42 -32.88
CA GLY A 275 25.84 -2.50 -31.53
C GLY A 275 26.04 -1.23 -30.70
N SER A 276 24.92 -0.59 -30.40
CA SER A 276 24.68 0.13 -29.16
C SER A 276 23.31 -0.33 -28.68
N SER A 277 23.29 -1.18 -27.65
CA SER A 277 22.06 -1.64 -27.03
C SER A 277 21.40 -0.47 -26.31
N ASN A 278 20.56 0.28 -27.04
CA ASN A 278 19.60 1.21 -26.49
C ASN A 278 18.56 0.40 -25.69
N TYR A 279 18.88 0.14 -24.42
CA TYR A 279 17.91 -0.31 -23.45
C TYR A 279 16.79 0.73 -23.41
N ASN A 280 15.59 0.29 -23.83
CA ASN A 280 14.35 1.05 -23.73
C ASN A 280 14.26 1.72 -22.36
N LYS A 281 14.40 3.05 -22.37
CA LYS A 281 14.35 3.89 -21.18
C LYS A 281 12.90 3.89 -20.69
N PHE A 282 12.58 3.00 -19.75
CA PHE A 282 11.30 2.97 -19.07
C PHE A 282 11.06 4.32 -18.41
N GLU A 283 10.19 5.13 -18.97
CA GLU A 283 9.73 6.35 -18.30
C GLU A 283 8.71 5.93 -17.23
N VAL A 284 9.23 5.56 -16.06
CA VAL A 284 8.42 5.39 -14.86
C VAL A 284 7.82 6.77 -14.56
N LYS A 285 6.53 6.97 -14.86
CA LYS A 285 5.81 8.12 -14.32
C LYS A 285 6.04 8.13 -12.80
N ASN A 286 6.71 9.15 -12.31
CA ASN A 286 6.84 9.34 -10.88
C ASN A 286 5.41 9.56 -10.34
N PHE A 287 4.96 8.76 -9.37
CA PHE A 287 3.59 8.85 -8.80
C PHE A 287 3.37 10.15 -7.99
N THR A 288 4.21 11.16 -8.18
CA THR A 288 4.18 12.50 -7.57
C THR A 288 2.95 13.31 -7.97
N PHE A 289 2.16 12.84 -8.93
CA PHE A 289 0.83 13.38 -9.17
C PHE A 289 -0.10 13.14 -7.97
N LEU A 290 0.08 12.08 -7.19
CA LEU A 290 -0.70 11.82 -5.98
C LEU A 290 -0.47 12.94 -4.94
N PRO A 291 -1.51 13.30 -4.16
CA PRO A 291 -1.33 14.19 -3.02
C PRO A 291 -0.32 13.58 -2.04
N LYS A 292 0.55 14.40 -1.44
CA LYS A 292 1.59 13.93 -0.51
C LYS A 292 1.04 13.03 0.60
N LEU A 293 -0.12 13.41 1.15
CA LEU A 293 -0.87 12.66 2.17
C LEU A 293 -1.22 11.22 1.74
N ILE A 294 -1.39 10.97 0.44
CA ILE A 294 -1.72 9.66 -0.12
C ILE A 294 -0.45 8.94 -0.60
N LEU A 295 0.48 9.66 -1.21
CA LEU A 295 1.77 9.13 -1.65
C LEU A 295 2.47 8.40 -0.49
N GLU A 296 2.59 9.07 0.66
CA GLU A 296 3.30 8.55 1.84
C GLU A 296 2.58 7.39 2.57
N LYS A 297 1.33 7.08 2.17
CA LYS A 297 0.55 5.97 2.73
C LYS A 297 0.79 4.62 2.06
N HIS A 298 1.65 4.53 1.06
CA HIS A 298 2.00 3.25 0.46
C HIS A 298 2.72 2.34 1.48
N ASP A 299 2.25 1.11 1.67
CA ASP A 299 2.73 0.20 2.71
C ASP A 299 4.23 -0.13 2.58
N GLU A 300 4.81 -0.13 1.37
CA GLU A 300 6.26 -0.28 1.16
C GLU A 300 7.11 0.77 1.91
N PHE A 301 6.57 1.96 2.19
CA PHE A 301 7.28 2.96 3.00
C PHE A 301 7.53 2.50 4.43
N MET A 302 6.84 1.49 4.95
CA MET A 302 7.17 0.91 6.25
C MET A 302 8.54 0.24 6.24
N TYR A 303 8.82 -0.56 5.21
CA TYR A 303 10.12 -1.18 4.99
C TYR A 303 11.21 -0.12 4.73
N LEU A 304 10.96 0.82 3.81
CA LEU A 304 11.96 1.83 3.44
C LEU A 304 12.31 2.76 4.61
N ARG A 305 11.33 3.15 5.43
CA ARG A 305 11.60 3.95 6.64
C ARG A 305 12.44 3.17 7.64
N LEU A 306 12.12 1.90 7.88
CA LEU A 306 12.91 1.07 8.79
C LEU A 306 14.35 0.88 8.30
N VAL A 307 14.56 0.66 7.00
CA VAL A 307 15.90 0.64 6.39
C VAL A 307 16.63 1.96 6.64
N LYS A 308 16.00 3.09 6.32
CA LYS A 308 16.59 4.42 6.52
C LYS A 308 16.97 4.66 7.98
N GLU A 309 16.11 4.28 8.91
CA GLU A 309 16.34 4.41 10.34
C GLU A 309 17.51 3.57 10.85
N ILE A 310 17.64 2.32 10.38
CA ILE A 310 18.76 1.44 10.76
C ILE A 310 20.07 1.99 10.20
N ILE A 311 20.08 2.49 8.95
CA ILE A 311 21.27 3.14 8.39
C ILE A 311 21.66 4.41 9.16
N SER A 312 20.69 5.24 9.55
CA SER A 312 20.97 6.53 10.18
C SER A 312 21.27 6.45 11.68
N SER A 313 20.73 5.45 12.37
CA SER A 313 20.73 5.40 13.84
C SER A 313 20.88 3.98 14.43
N GLY A 314 21.14 2.98 13.60
CA GLY A 314 21.33 1.60 14.06
C GLY A 314 22.61 1.44 14.86
N ASN A 315 22.56 0.59 15.88
CA ASN A 315 23.74 0.26 16.67
C ASN A 315 24.67 -0.62 15.85
N GLN A 316 25.95 -0.24 15.81
CA GLN A 316 26.98 -1.06 15.18
C GLN A 316 27.24 -2.29 16.05
N LYS A 317 27.19 -3.47 15.43
CA LYS A 317 27.55 -4.74 16.08
C LYS A 317 28.51 -5.50 15.20
N ASP A 318 29.41 -6.24 15.83
CA ASP A 318 30.11 -7.33 15.17
C ASP A 318 29.17 -8.54 15.07
N ASP A 319 29.33 -9.35 14.03
CA ASP A 319 28.47 -10.49 13.76
C ASP A 319 29.28 -11.78 13.51
N ARG A 320 28.57 -12.91 13.51
CA ARG A 320 29.17 -14.23 13.26
C ARG A 320 29.84 -14.35 11.88
N THR A 321 29.46 -13.50 10.92
CA THR A 321 29.95 -13.51 9.53
C THR A 321 31.16 -12.58 9.31
N ARG A 322 31.62 -11.86 10.36
CA ARG A 322 32.72 -10.87 10.33
C ARG A 322 32.50 -9.69 9.38
N THR A 323 31.28 -9.52 8.86
CA THR A 323 30.91 -8.36 8.02
C THR A 323 30.54 -7.17 8.90
N GLY A 324 29.97 -7.45 10.08
CA GLY A 324 29.38 -6.47 10.97
C GLY A 324 28.03 -5.94 10.45
N THR A 325 27.22 -5.45 11.38
CA THR A 325 25.86 -4.98 11.10
C THR A 325 25.59 -3.62 11.72
N LEU A 326 24.57 -2.94 11.18
CA LEU A 326 23.81 -1.88 11.85
C LEU A 326 22.48 -2.48 12.27
N SER A 327 22.06 -2.32 13.52
CA SER A 327 20.88 -3.02 14.05
C SER A 327 19.96 -2.16 14.92
N LYS A 328 18.67 -2.49 14.90
CA LYS A 328 17.65 -2.05 15.86
C LYS A 328 16.94 -3.28 16.44
N PHE A 329 16.46 -3.18 17.67
CA PHE A 329 15.76 -4.27 18.34
C PHE A 329 14.30 -3.92 18.59
N GLY A 330 13.39 -4.82 18.23
CA GLY A 330 11.95 -4.65 18.46
C GLY A 330 11.31 -3.70 17.45
N CYS A 331 11.19 -4.14 16.20
CA CYS A 331 10.55 -3.38 15.12
C CYS A 331 9.25 -4.06 14.66
N GLN A 332 8.37 -3.30 14.01
CA GLN A 332 7.12 -3.83 13.47
C GLN A 332 6.77 -3.18 12.13
N MET A 333 6.31 -4.00 11.19
CA MET A 333 5.70 -3.55 9.94
C MET A 333 4.32 -4.20 9.77
N LYS A 334 3.41 -3.57 9.03
CA LYS A 334 2.05 -4.04 8.80
C LYS A 334 1.65 -3.83 7.35
N PHE A 335 1.15 -4.85 6.69
CA PHE A 335 0.78 -4.83 5.28
C PHE A 335 -0.68 -5.23 5.11
N ASN A 336 -1.47 -4.43 4.40
CA ASN A 336 -2.87 -4.70 4.12
C ASN A 336 -2.99 -5.62 2.89
N LEU A 337 -3.58 -6.81 3.06
CA LEU A 337 -3.67 -7.83 2.00
C LEU A 337 -5.00 -7.78 1.22
N ARG A 338 -5.94 -6.90 1.58
CA ARG A 338 -7.30 -6.90 1.04
C ARG A 338 -7.39 -6.51 -0.45
N LYS A 339 -6.43 -5.71 -0.94
CA LYS A 339 -6.47 -5.09 -2.28
C LYS A 339 -5.22 -5.33 -3.12
N SER A 340 -4.10 -5.65 -2.49
CA SER A 340 -2.82 -5.87 -3.16
C SER A 340 -1.95 -6.82 -2.34
N PHE A 341 -0.85 -7.26 -2.94
CA PHE A 341 0.07 -8.24 -2.36
C PHE A 341 1.44 -7.59 -2.12
N PRO A 342 1.99 -7.61 -0.90
CA PRO A 342 3.18 -6.82 -0.51
C PRO A 342 4.50 -7.39 -1.04
N LEU A 343 4.62 -7.50 -2.36
CA LEU A 343 5.88 -7.76 -3.05
C LEU A 343 6.57 -6.42 -3.35
N LEU A 344 7.69 -6.16 -2.68
CA LEU A 344 8.40 -4.89 -2.81
C LEU A 344 8.68 -4.51 -4.28
N THR A 345 8.53 -3.23 -4.60
CA THR A 345 8.63 -2.71 -5.97
C THR A 345 9.90 -1.87 -6.21
N THR A 346 10.53 -1.38 -5.14
CA THR A 346 11.80 -0.64 -5.20
C THR A 346 13.00 -1.55 -5.53
N LYS A 347 12.83 -2.87 -5.44
CA LYS A 347 13.76 -3.88 -5.94
C LYS A 347 12.99 -5.11 -6.43
N LYS A 348 13.56 -5.87 -7.36
CA LYS A 348 12.96 -7.15 -7.80
C LYS A 348 13.11 -8.19 -6.69
N VAL A 349 12.01 -8.81 -6.29
CA VAL A 349 11.98 -9.93 -5.34
C VAL A 349 11.84 -11.24 -6.11
N PHE A 350 12.54 -12.30 -5.68
CA PHE A 350 12.54 -13.60 -6.35
C PHE A 350 11.26 -14.40 -6.04
N TRP A 351 10.15 -14.02 -6.69
CA TRP A 351 8.81 -14.57 -6.44
C TRP A 351 8.73 -16.10 -6.55
N ARG A 352 9.30 -16.70 -7.59
CA ARG A 352 9.30 -18.15 -7.76
C ARG A 352 9.97 -18.86 -6.58
N GLY A 353 11.08 -18.31 -6.08
CA GLY A 353 11.72 -18.80 -4.86
C GLY A 353 10.80 -18.73 -3.65
N VAL A 354 10.08 -17.62 -3.46
CA VAL A 354 9.10 -17.45 -2.36
C VAL A 354 8.03 -18.54 -2.38
N VAL A 355 7.43 -18.76 -3.55
CA VAL A 355 6.36 -19.74 -3.71
C VAL A 355 6.88 -21.16 -3.48
N GLU A 356 7.96 -21.55 -4.14
CA GLU A 356 8.48 -22.92 -4.08
C GLU A 356 9.03 -23.27 -2.69
N GLU A 357 9.68 -22.32 -2.00
CA GLU A 357 10.12 -22.52 -0.62
C GLU A 357 8.92 -22.69 0.33
N LEU A 358 7.89 -21.86 0.17
CA LEU A 358 6.71 -21.97 1.02
C LEU A 358 5.98 -23.30 0.83
N LEU A 359 5.83 -23.76 -0.42
CA LEU A 359 5.25 -25.08 -0.71
C LEU A 359 6.10 -26.21 -0.14
N TRP A 360 7.44 -26.08 -0.21
CA TRP A 360 8.37 -27.02 0.41
C TRP A 360 8.24 -27.04 1.95
N PHE A 361 8.08 -25.89 2.61
CA PHE A 361 7.77 -25.84 4.04
C PHE A 361 6.41 -26.48 4.36
N ILE A 362 5.37 -26.18 3.57
CA ILE A 362 4.05 -26.78 3.75
C ILE A 362 4.16 -28.30 3.66
N SER A 363 4.90 -28.84 2.70
CA SER A 363 5.09 -30.30 2.54
C SER A 363 5.79 -31.01 3.71
N GLY A 364 6.36 -30.28 4.66
CA GLY A 364 7.15 -30.85 5.75
C GLY A 364 8.58 -31.24 5.36
N SER A 365 8.96 -31.04 4.10
CA SER A 365 10.26 -31.45 3.57
C SER A 365 11.44 -30.68 4.18
N THR A 366 12.56 -31.38 4.34
CA THR A 366 13.85 -30.88 4.85
C THR A 366 14.99 -31.06 3.85
N ASN A 367 14.69 -31.63 2.68
CA ASN A 367 15.65 -31.89 1.62
C ASN A 367 15.81 -30.67 0.70
N ALA A 368 16.95 -29.99 0.77
CA ALA A 368 17.27 -28.84 -0.07
C ALA A 368 17.37 -29.21 -1.57
N LYS A 369 17.67 -30.47 -1.91
CA LYS A 369 17.81 -30.93 -3.30
C LYS A 369 16.52 -30.79 -4.10
N ILE A 370 15.35 -30.90 -3.45
CA ILE A 370 14.04 -30.67 -4.09
C ILE A 370 13.92 -29.23 -4.63
N LEU A 371 14.49 -28.26 -3.90
CA LEU A 371 14.54 -26.87 -4.35
C LEU A 371 15.59 -26.70 -5.46
N GLN A 372 16.76 -27.33 -5.32
CA GLN A 372 17.83 -27.30 -6.33
C GLN A 372 17.38 -27.87 -7.68
N GLU A 373 16.65 -28.98 -7.69
CA GLU A 373 16.07 -29.59 -8.89
C GLU A 373 15.11 -28.63 -9.62
N LYS A 374 14.49 -27.70 -8.89
CA LYS A 374 13.64 -26.64 -9.43
C LYS A 374 14.43 -25.37 -9.81
N GLY A 375 15.74 -25.35 -9.62
CA GLY A 375 16.62 -24.18 -9.84
C GLY A 375 16.52 -23.12 -8.75
N ILE A 376 16.15 -23.51 -7.52
CA ILE A 376 16.03 -22.64 -6.36
C ILE A 376 17.16 -22.94 -5.38
N HIS A 377 18.12 -22.01 -5.28
CA HIS A 377 19.41 -22.20 -4.60
C HIS A 377 19.56 -21.46 -3.25
N ILE A 378 18.44 -21.04 -2.65
CA ILE A 378 18.46 -20.18 -1.46
C ILE A 378 18.98 -20.90 -0.19
N TRP A 379 18.99 -22.23 -0.18
CA TRP A 379 19.48 -23.06 0.93
C TRP A 379 20.86 -23.69 0.68
N ASP A 380 21.44 -23.53 -0.51
CA ASP A 380 22.66 -24.26 -0.91
C ASP A 380 23.83 -24.01 0.05
N GLY A 381 24.03 -22.75 0.46
CA GLY A 381 25.07 -22.39 1.41
C GLY A 381 24.93 -23.14 2.74
N ASN A 382 23.71 -23.19 3.29
CA ASN A 382 23.42 -23.87 4.56
C ASN A 382 23.31 -25.40 4.43
N ALA A 383 23.15 -25.92 3.23
CA ALA A 383 23.03 -27.35 2.97
C ALA A 383 24.35 -28.00 2.52
N SER A 384 25.37 -27.18 2.20
CA SER A 384 26.67 -27.64 1.72
C SER A 384 27.41 -28.50 2.75
N ARG A 385 28.20 -29.46 2.25
CA ARG A 385 29.06 -30.30 3.10
C ARG A 385 29.92 -29.49 4.06
N ASP A 386 30.63 -28.48 3.54
CA ASP A 386 31.52 -27.63 4.33
C ASP A 386 30.79 -26.91 5.47
N TYR A 387 29.59 -26.38 5.20
CA TYR A 387 28.82 -25.69 6.23
C TYR A 387 28.32 -26.66 7.31
N LEU A 388 27.73 -27.80 6.90
CA LEU A 388 27.24 -28.81 7.84
C LEU A 388 28.36 -29.33 8.75
N ASP A 389 29.55 -29.56 8.21
CA ASP A 389 30.73 -29.96 9.00
C ASP A 389 31.17 -28.85 9.96
N SER A 390 31.15 -27.59 9.51
CA SER A 390 31.53 -26.44 10.34
C SER A 390 30.64 -26.24 11.58
N ILE A 391 29.40 -26.72 11.54
CA ILE A 391 28.44 -26.67 12.67
C ILE A 391 28.32 -28.00 13.41
N GLY A 392 29.16 -28.99 13.10
CA GLY A 392 29.24 -30.27 13.81
C GLY A 392 28.24 -31.35 13.33
N LEU A 393 27.56 -31.13 12.21
CA LEU A 393 26.63 -32.09 11.60
C LEU A 393 27.36 -33.00 10.59
N VAL A 394 28.47 -33.60 11.00
CA VAL A 394 29.39 -34.37 10.13
C VAL A 394 28.77 -35.62 9.50
N ASN A 395 27.77 -36.22 10.14
CA ASN A 395 27.07 -37.41 9.65
C ASN A 395 25.78 -37.08 8.88
N ARG A 396 25.43 -35.80 8.75
CA ARG A 396 24.25 -35.31 8.02
C ARG A 396 24.53 -35.39 6.53
N GLU A 397 23.65 -35.96 5.71
CA GLU A 397 23.84 -35.95 4.25
C GLU A 397 23.87 -34.51 3.71
N GLU A 398 24.69 -34.22 2.69
CA GLU A 398 24.61 -32.94 1.99
C GLU A 398 23.21 -32.75 1.39
N GLY A 399 22.61 -31.57 1.60
CA GLY A 399 21.20 -31.32 1.28
C GLY A 399 20.22 -31.52 2.44
N ASP A 400 20.59 -32.27 3.49
CA ASP A 400 19.73 -32.51 4.66
C ASP A 400 19.88 -31.36 5.67
N LEU A 401 18.85 -30.51 5.74
CA LEU A 401 18.86 -29.33 6.62
C LEU A 401 18.45 -29.65 8.07
N GLY A 402 18.15 -30.90 8.39
CA GLY A 402 17.64 -31.29 9.70
C GLY A 402 16.16 -30.94 9.91
N PRO A 403 15.65 -31.03 11.14
CA PRO A 403 14.23 -30.81 11.46
C PRO A 403 13.88 -29.31 11.49
N ILE A 404 14.05 -28.62 10.37
CA ILE A 404 13.79 -27.18 10.22
C ILE A 404 12.33 -26.89 9.86
N TYR A 405 11.91 -25.62 10.02
CA TYR A 405 10.64 -25.03 9.56
C TYR A 405 9.50 -26.01 9.23
N GLY A 406 9.42 -26.50 7.98
CA GLY A 406 8.36 -27.38 7.50
C GLY A 406 8.20 -28.64 8.32
N PHE A 407 9.31 -29.29 8.70
CA PHE A 407 9.28 -30.43 9.60
C PHE A 407 8.62 -30.06 10.94
N GLN A 408 8.99 -28.91 11.52
CA GLN A 408 8.35 -28.45 12.75
C GLN A 408 6.87 -28.10 12.53
N TRP A 409 6.48 -27.63 11.34
CA TRP A 409 5.08 -27.31 11.04
C TRP A 409 4.19 -28.55 10.94
N ARG A 410 4.71 -29.64 10.36
CA ARG A 410 3.93 -30.86 10.08
C ARG A 410 4.16 -31.98 11.09
N HIS A 411 5.30 -31.99 11.77
CA HIS A 411 5.80 -33.09 12.60
C HIS A 411 6.41 -32.58 13.92
N PHE A 412 5.83 -31.55 14.55
CA PHE A 412 6.41 -30.96 15.77
C PHE A 412 6.59 -32.01 16.87
N GLY A 413 7.82 -32.16 17.37
CA GLY A 413 8.16 -33.12 18.42
C GLY A 413 8.40 -34.57 17.95
N ALA A 414 8.32 -34.85 16.65
CA ALA A 414 8.77 -36.13 16.09
C ALA A 414 10.30 -36.28 16.20
N SER A 415 10.80 -37.52 16.29
CA SER A 415 12.23 -37.78 16.36
C SER A 415 12.85 -37.77 14.96
N TYR A 416 13.64 -36.74 14.67
CA TYR A 416 14.27 -36.62 13.35
C TYR A 416 15.36 -37.68 13.12
N THR A 417 15.30 -38.36 11.97
CA THR A 417 16.32 -39.28 11.50
C THR A 417 17.12 -38.66 10.35
N ASN A 418 16.51 -38.59 9.16
CA ASN A 418 17.07 -38.00 7.94
C ASN A 418 15.96 -37.43 7.04
N MET A 419 16.37 -36.76 5.96
CA MET A 419 15.46 -36.09 5.01
C MET A 419 14.67 -37.00 4.08
N HIS A 420 14.93 -38.32 4.09
CA HIS A 420 14.27 -39.31 3.22
C HIS A 420 13.22 -40.15 3.95
N ALA A 421 13.16 -40.04 5.28
CA ALA A 421 12.20 -40.79 6.09
C ALA A 421 10.78 -40.27 5.89
N ASP A 422 9.80 -41.17 5.97
CA ASP A 422 8.39 -40.81 6.02
C ASP A 422 7.99 -40.53 7.48
N TYR A 423 7.61 -39.28 7.75
CA TYR A 423 7.15 -38.83 9.06
C TYR A 423 5.62 -38.71 9.14
N SER A 424 4.89 -39.28 8.18
CA SER A 424 3.42 -39.25 8.15
C SER A 424 2.81 -39.78 9.45
N GLY A 425 2.04 -38.92 10.12
CA GLY A 425 1.41 -39.24 11.41
C GLY A 425 2.35 -39.17 12.62
N GLU A 426 3.62 -38.83 12.45
CA GLU A 426 4.54 -38.57 13.56
C GLU A 426 4.49 -37.11 14.02
N GLY A 427 4.63 -36.91 15.33
CA GLY A 427 4.61 -35.58 15.94
C GLY A 427 3.22 -34.93 15.92
N PHE A 428 3.21 -33.59 15.96
CA PHE A 428 1.99 -32.80 15.91
C PHE A 428 1.97 -31.90 14.67
N ASP A 429 0.96 -32.08 13.81
CA ASP A 429 0.74 -31.26 12.62
C ASP A 429 0.06 -29.93 13.02
N GLN A 430 0.91 -28.93 13.28
CA GLN A 430 0.47 -27.59 13.66
C GLN A 430 -0.26 -26.88 12.52
N LEU A 431 0.12 -27.11 11.25
CA LEU A 431 -0.50 -26.43 10.11
C LEU A 431 -1.96 -26.87 9.95
N LEU A 432 -2.22 -28.18 10.05
CA LEU A 432 -3.59 -28.71 10.01
C LEU A 432 -4.39 -28.32 11.26
N ASP A 433 -3.79 -28.26 12.45
CA ASP A 433 -4.46 -27.75 13.66
C ASP A 433 -4.85 -26.27 13.51
N VAL A 434 -3.96 -25.43 12.96
CA VAL A 434 -4.25 -24.02 12.66
C VAL A 434 -5.44 -23.89 11.71
N ILE A 435 -5.43 -24.62 10.59
CA ILE A 435 -6.53 -24.60 9.61
C ILE A 435 -7.82 -25.13 10.25
N GLY A 436 -7.73 -26.20 11.04
CA GLY A 436 -8.84 -26.78 11.78
C GLY A 436 -9.48 -25.79 12.76
N LYS A 437 -8.67 -25.05 13.53
CA LYS A 437 -9.15 -24.01 14.44
C LYS A 437 -9.75 -22.82 13.70
N ILE A 438 -9.15 -22.36 12.61
CA ILE A 438 -9.72 -21.26 11.81
C ILE A 438 -11.11 -21.62 11.28
N LYS A 439 -11.30 -22.87 10.80
CA LYS A 439 -12.59 -23.34 10.28
C LYS A 439 -13.64 -23.54 11.36
N ASN A 440 -13.25 -24.09 12.52
CA ASN A 440 -14.22 -24.60 13.51
C ASN A 440 -14.33 -23.76 14.79
N SER A 441 -13.28 -23.01 15.13
CA SER A 441 -13.16 -22.21 16.36
C SER A 441 -12.44 -20.87 16.08
N PRO A 442 -12.95 -20.02 15.16
CA PRO A 442 -12.23 -18.83 14.67
C PRO A 442 -11.90 -17.79 15.75
N ASP A 443 -12.65 -17.76 16.86
CA ASP A 443 -12.40 -16.87 18.01
C ASP A 443 -11.30 -17.40 18.97
N ASP A 444 -10.73 -18.58 18.68
CA ASP A 444 -9.63 -19.13 19.47
C ASP A 444 -8.41 -18.19 19.41
N ARG A 445 -7.83 -17.93 20.57
CA ARG A 445 -6.64 -17.06 20.72
C ARG A 445 -5.32 -17.84 20.65
N ARG A 446 -5.39 -19.15 20.37
CA ARG A 446 -4.28 -20.11 20.35
C ARG A 446 -4.05 -20.71 18.95
N ILE A 447 -4.41 -19.97 17.92
CA ILE A 447 -4.15 -20.33 16.53
C ILE A 447 -2.71 -19.91 16.20
N ILE A 448 -1.76 -20.80 16.53
CA ILE A 448 -0.32 -20.52 16.51
C ILE A 448 0.40 -21.62 15.73
N LEU A 449 1.36 -21.23 14.89
CA LEU A 449 2.28 -22.09 14.17
C LEU A 449 3.71 -21.75 14.58
N SER A 450 4.47 -22.71 15.14
CA SER A 450 5.84 -22.47 15.63
C SER A 450 6.86 -23.38 14.94
N ALA A 451 7.95 -22.79 14.45
CA ALA A 451 9.15 -23.53 14.05
C ALA A 451 10.17 -23.65 15.20
N TRP A 452 9.99 -22.94 16.31
CA TRP A 452 10.99 -22.88 17.38
C TRP A 452 10.85 -24.04 18.38
N ASN A 453 11.62 -25.10 18.16
CA ASN A 453 11.73 -26.24 19.08
C ASN A 453 13.13 -26.29 19.74
N PRO A 454 13.26 -25.90 21.03
CA PRO A 454 14.54 -25.90 21.74
C PRO A 454 15.29 -27.24 21.72
N SER A 455 14.58 -28.37 21.74
CA SER A 455 15.18 -29.71 21.75
C SER A 455 15.89 -30.03 20.44
N ASP A 456 15.41 -29.48 19.32
CA ASP A 456 15.88 -29.81 17.99
C ASP A 456 16.88 -28.77 17.42
N LEU A 457 17.10 -27.64 18.09
CA LEU A 457 17.93 -26.54 17.57
C LEU A 457 19.34 -26.98 17.17
N LYS A 458 19.93 -27.96 17.88
CA LYS A 458 21.26 -28.49 17.59
C LYS A 458 21.29 -29.47 16.41
N LEU A 459 20.12 -29.94 15.96
CA LEU A 459 19.96 -30.84 14.82
C LEU A 459 19.74 -30.08 13.51
N MET A 460 19.32 -28.82 13.60
CA MET A 460 19.01 -27.96 12.46
C MET A 460 20.27 -27.36 11.85
N ALA A 461 20.35 -27.33 10.52
CA ALA A 461 21.43 -26.64 9.82
C ALA A 461 21.44 -25.13 10.14
N LEU A 462 20.26 -24.53 10.28
CA LEU A 462 20.11 -23.14 10.71
C LEU A 462 18.89 -23.00 11.63
N PRO A 463 19.04 -22.45 12.85
CA PRO A 463 17.91 -22.17 13.72
C PRO A 463 16.88 -21.25 13.04
N PRO A 464 15.56 -21.48 13.21
CA PRO A 464 14.52 -20.73 12.52
C PRO A 464 14.61 -19.23 12.73
N CYS A 465 14.66 -18.45 11.64
CA CYS A 465 14.65 -16.99 11.70
C CYS A 465 13.24 -16.47 11.99
N HIS A 466 12.25 -16.87 11.19
CA HIS A 466 10.82 -16.66 11.46
C HIS A 466 10.33 -17.78 12.39
N MET A 467 10.23 -17.45 13.67
CA MET A 467 10.08 -18.43 14.75
C MET A 467 8.66 -18.95 14.89
N PHE A 468 7.68 -18.04 14.87
CA PHE A 468 6.28 -18.42 15.00
C PHE A 468 5.38 -17.39 14.32
N ALA A 469 4.17 -17.82 13.98
CA ALA A 469 3.08 -16.97 13.52
C ALA A 469 1.81 -17.24 14.33
N GLN A 470 1.05 -16.19 14.59
CA GLN A 470 -0.27 -16.25 15.19
C GLN A 470 -1.30 -15.73 14.20
N PHE A 471 -2.41 -16.44 14.09
CA PHE A 471 -3.52 -16.08 13.22
C PHE A 471 -4.69 -15.52 14.02
N HIS A 472 -5.45 -14.62 13.39
CA HIS A 472 -6.61 -13.97 13.99
C HIS A 472 -7.73 -13.85 12.96
N VAL A 473 -8.90 -14.38 13.27
CA VAL A 473 -10.10 -14.24 12.45
C VAL A 473 -10.98 -13.14 13.02
N SER A 474 -11.39 -12.19 12.18
CA SER A 474 -12.36 -11.16 12.57
C SER A 474 -13.14 -10.68 11.36
N ASN A 475 -14.47 -10.56 11.51
CA ASN A 475 -15.35 -10.04 10.46
C ASN A 475 -15.20 -10.70 9.08
N GLY A 476 -14.97 -12.02 9.06
CA GLY A 476 -14.75 -12.80 7.84
C GLY A 476 -13.34 -12.66 7.23
N GLU A 477 -12.42 -12.01 7.93
CA GLU A 477 -11.05 -11.79 7.48
C GLU A 477 -10.04 -12.58 8.33
N LEU A 478 -8.98 -13.08 7.69
CA LEU A 478 -7.84 -13.75 8.35
C LEU A 478 -6.62 -12.83 8.33
N SER A 479 -6.11 -12.48 9.52
CA SER A 479 -4.84 -11.78 9.69
C SER A 479 -3.77 -12.70 10.27
N CYS A 480 -2.50 -12.39 10.01
CA CYS A 480 -1.35 -13.13 10.51
C CYS A 480 -0.33 -12.18 11.12
N GLN A 481 0.13 -12.47 12.33
CA GLN A 481 1.29 -11.84 12.93
C GLN A 481 2.44 -12.83 13.01
N MET A 482 3.56 -12.54 12.35
CA MET A 482 4.76 -13.36 12.39
C MET A 482 5.85 -12.68 13.21
N TYR A 483 6.51 -13.44 14.09
CA TYR A 483 7.69 -13.00 14.83
C TYR A 483 8.97 -13.58 14.22
N GLN A 484 9.88 -12.70 13.81
CA GLN A 484 11.20 -13.04 13.27
C GLN A 484 12.30 -12.56 14.22
N ARG A 485 13.04 -13.49 14.84
CA ARG A 485 14.11 -13.12 15.81
C ARG A 485 15.27 -12.37 15.19
N SER A 486 15.55 -12.61 13.92
CA SER A 486 16.72 -12.10 13.21
C SER A 486 16.35 -11.86 11.75
N ALA A 487 16.53 -10.63 11.30
CA ALA A 487 15.97 -10.15 10.05
C ALA A 487 16.99 -9.30 9.29
N ASP A 488 17.60 -9.91 8.26
CA ASP A 488 18.39 -9.17 7.28
C ASP A 488 17.44 -8.31 6.43
N MET A 489 17.48 -7.01 6.66
CA MET A 489 16.67 -6.03 5.95
C MET A 489 17.05 -5.93 4.47
N GLY A 490 18.29 -6.27 4.11
CA GLY A 490 18.82 -6.20 2.75
C GLY A 490 18.27 -7.29 1.85
N LEU A 491 18.35 -8.55 2.27
CA LEU A 491 17.97 -9.70 1.46
C LEU A 491 16.72 -10.43 1.99
N GLY A 492 16.77 -10.89 3.25
CA GLY A 492 15.77 -11.79 3.83
C GLY A 492 14.38 -11.17 3.99
N VAL A 493 14.28 -9.99 4.60
CA VAL A 493 12.98 -9.40 4.98
C VAL A 493 12.02 -9.23 3.80
N PRO A 494 12.43 -8.72 2.62
CA PRO A 494 11.55 -8.65 1.46
C PRO A 494 11.00 -10.00 1.00
N PHE A 495 11.78 -11.07 1.16
CA PHE A 495 11.36 -12.45 0.90
C PHE A 495 10.37 -12.93 1.98
N ASN A 496 10.67 -12.67 3.26
CA ASN A 496 9.83 -13.08 4.39
C ASN A 496 8.46 -12.38 4.40
N ILE A 497 8.40 -11.10 3.99
CA ILE A 497 7.14 -10.36 3.82
C ILE A 497 6.24 -11.07 2.81
N ALA A 498 6.79 -11.37 1.62
CA ALA A 498 6.04 -12.05 0.58
C ALA A 498 5.63 -13.48 1.00
N SER A 499 6.52 -14.23 1.65
CA SER A 499 6.26 -15.61 2.07
C SER A 499 5.10 -15.72 3.07
N TYR A 500 5.11 -14.94 4.15
CA TYR A 500 4.03 -15.01 5.15
C TYR A 500 2.75 -14.29 4.70
N ALA A 501 2.84 -13.27 3.84
CA ALA A 501 1.67 -12.73 3.17
C ALA A 501 1.00 -13.81 2.29
N LEU A 502 1.79 -14.58 1.53
CA LEU A 502 1.28 -15.67 0.70
C LEU A 502 0.66 -16.79 1.55
N LEU A 503 1.33 -17.22 2.63
CA LEU A 503 0.78 -18.20 3.56
C LEU A 503 -0.58 -17.75 4.14
N THR A 504 -0.68 -16.47 4.51
CA THR A 504 -1.93 -15.87 5.00
C THR A 504 -3.03 -15.96 3.94
N CYS A 505 -2.71 -15.60 2.69
CA CYS A 505 -3.66 -15.68 1.58
C CYS A 505 -4.08 -17.13 1.27
N MET A 506 -3.16 -18.10 1.32
CA MET A 506 -3.43 -19.52 1.11
C MET A 506 -4.36 -20.08 2.20
N ILE A 507 -4.07 -19.80 3.47
CA ILE A 507 -4.90 -20.27 4.60
C ILE A 507 -6.28 -19.60 4.55
N ALA A 508 -6.34 -18.29 4.26
CA ALA A 508 -7.61 -17.59 4.08
C ALA A 508 -8.45 -18.25 2.98
N HIS A 509 -7.83 -18.55 1.84
CA HIS A 509 -8.47 -19.20 0.70
C HIS A 509 -9.10 -20.55 1.07
N VAL A 510 -8.32 -21.48 1.63
CA VAL A 510 -8.81 -22.83 1.99
C VAL A 510 -9.80 -22.82 3.17
N CYS A 511 -9.89 -21.71 3.89
CA CYS A 511 -10.86 -21.47 4.96
C CYS A 511 -12.06 -20.61 4.52
N SER A 512 -12.16 -20.24 3.25
CA SER A 512 -13.24 -19.36 2.72
C SER A 512 -13.32 -18.00 3.45
N LEU A 513 -12.17 -17.43 3.81
CA LEU A 513 -12.02 -16.11 4.42
C LEU A 513 -11.34 -15.15 3.44
N VAL A 514 -11.46 -13.84 3.72
CA VAL A 514 -10.73 -12.79 3.01
C VAL A 514 -9.39 -12.53 3.70
N PRO A 515 -8.27 -12.35 2.98
CA PRO A 515 -7.02 -11.93 3.59
C PRO A 515 -7.16 -10.54 4.24
N GLY A 516 -6.82 -10.46 5.53
CA GLY A 516 -6.81 -9.22 6.32
C GLY A 516 -5.43 -8.55 6.30
N ASP A 517 -4.73 -8.58 7.43
CA ASP A 517 -3.42 -7.96 7.58
C ASP A 517 -2.31 -8.99 7.79
N PHE A 518 -1.13 -8.70 7.22
CA PHE A 518 0.12 -9.33 7.62
C PHE A 518 0.92 -8.36 8.51
N ILE A 519 1.22 -8.78 9.75
CA ILE A 519 2.00 -8.02 10.72
C ILE A 519 3.35 -8.73 10.90
N HIS A 520 4.43 -8.03 10.60
CA HIS A 520 5.80 -8.55 10.72
C HIS A 520 6.47 -7.93 11.94
N VAL A 521 6.58 -8.72 13.01
CA VAL A 521 7.30 -8.34 14.23
C VAL A 521 8.73 -8.84 14.13
N VAL A 522 9.69 -7.94 14.35
CA VAL A 522 11.11 -8.23 14.18
C VAL A 522 11.84 -8.02 15.51
N GLY A 523 12.60 -9.03 15.92
CA GLY A 523 13.58 -8.97 17.00
C GLY A 523 14.77 -8.11 16.58
N ASP A 524 15.87 -8.74 16.19
CA ASP A 524 17.06 -8.05 15.67
C ASP A 524 16.90 -7.73 14.17
N ALA A 525 16.47 -6.50 13.88
CA ALA A 525 16.40 -5.93 12.54
C ALA A 525 17.76 -5.34 12.17
N HIS A 526 18.44 -5.91 11.17
CA HIS A 526 19.81 -5.52 10.86
C HIS A 526 20.08 -5.35 9.37
N ILE A 527 21.08 -4.54 9.09
CA ILE A 527 21.67 -4.31 7.77
C ILE A 527 23.15 -4.67 7.87
N TYR A 528 23.59 -5.63 7.06
CA TYR A 528 25.01 -5.90 6.90
C TYR A 528 25.72 -4.68 6.31
N LYS A 529 26.95 -4.38 6.77
CA LYS A 529 27.70 -3.18 6.34
C LYS A 529 27.88 -3.12 4.81
N ASN A 530 28.09 -4.26 4.16
CA ASN A 530 28.17 -4.37 2.70
C ASN A 530 26.85 -4.09 1.96
N HIS A 531 25.70 -4.14 2.64
CA HIS A 531 24.38 -3.82 2.07
C HIS A 531 24.00 -2.34 2.21
N VAL A 532 24.74 -1.53 2.98
CA VAL A 532 24.39 -0.11 3.24
C VAL A 532 24.30 0.69 1.94
N ARG A 533 25.33 0.61 1.07
CA ARG A 533 25.34 1.36 -0.20
C ARG A 533 24.21 0.92 -1.15
N PRO A 534 24.02 -0.39 -1.46
CA PRO A 534 22.88 -0.83 -2.26
C PRO A 534 21.52 -0.39 -1.70
N LEU A 535 21.35 -0.39 -0.38
CA LEU A 535 20.12 0.07 0.27
C LEU A 535 19.94 1.59 0.16
N GLN A 536 21.01 2.39 0.26
CA GLN A 536 20.94 3.83 -0.02
C GLN A 536 20.50 4.12 -1.45
N GLU A 537 20.94 3.32 -2.43
CA GLU A 537 20.48 3.40 -3.82
C GLU A 537 19.00 3.00 -3.95
N GLN A 538 18.56 1.96 -3.24
CA GLN A 538 17.14 1.57 -3.19
C GLN A 538 16.27 2.68 -2.59
N LEU A 539 16.73 3.36 -1.54
CA LEU A 539 16.00 4.47 -0.89
C LEU A 539 15.76 5.68 -1.80
N GLN A 540 16.47 5.79 -2.93
CA GLN A 540 16.21 6.85 -3.93
C GLN A 540 15.06 6.50 -4.89
N LYS A 541 14.57 5.26 -4.88
CA LYS A 541 13.48 4.81 -5.75
C LYS A 541 12.14 5.02 -5.06
N LEU A 542 11.18 5.63 -5.75
CA LEU A 542 9.80 5.66 -5.25
C LEU A 542 9.13 4.29 -5.44
N PRO A 543 8.34 3.84 -4.45
CA PRO A 543 7.46 2.70 -4.64
C PRO A 543 6.54 2.89 -5.84
N LYS A 544 6.12 1.76 -6.39
CA LYS A 544 5.03 1.66 -7.34
C LYS A 544 3.89 0.87 -6.64
N PRO A 545 2.61 0.98 -7.07
CA PRO A 545 1.56 0.05 -6.65
C PRO A 545 2.01 -1.41 -6.49
N PHE A 546 1.66 -2.02 -5.37
CA PHE A 546 1.88 -3.45 -5.21
C PHE A 546 1.11 -4.28 -6.26
N PRO A 547 1.63 -5.46 -6.64
CA PRO A 547 0.90 -6.37 -7.53
C PRO A 547 -0.38 -6.89 -6.89
N ILE A 548 -1.26 -7.45 -7.72
CA ILE A 548 -2.45 -8.18 -7.26
C ILE A 548 -2.14 -9.67 -7.33
N LEU A 549 -2.37 -10.39 -6.23
CA LEU A 549 -2.26 -11.85 -6.18
C LEU A 549 -3.60 -12.48 -6.57
N THR A 550 -3.56 -13.36 -7.56
CA THR A 550 -4.67 -14.25 -7.91
C THR A 550 -4.28 -15.68 -7.54
N ILE A 551 -5.18 -16.38 -6.84
CA ILE A 551 -5.02 -17.78 -6.44
C ILE A 551 -6.01 -18.62 -7.23
N ASN A 552 -5.59 -19.78 -7.72
CA ASN A 552 -6.47 -20.74 -8.39
C ASN A 552 -7.68 -21.09 -7.50
N PRO A 553 -8.92 -20.75 -7.91
CA PRO A 553 -10.09 -20.89 -7.06
C PRO A 553 -10.48 -22.35 -6.78
N GLU A 554 -9.99 -23.31 -7.57
CA GLU A 554 -10.31 -24.73 -7.43
C GLU A 554 -9.57 -25.41 -6.26
N LYS A 555 -8.51 -24.78 -5.73
CA LYS A 555 -7.65 -25.38 -4.70
C LYS A 555 -8.24 -25.22 -3.30
N LYS A 556 -8.87 -26.28 -2.78
CA LYS A 556 -9.55 -26.25 -1.47
C LYS A 556 -8.75 -26.82 -0.30
N ASP A 557 -7.58 -27.39 -0.60
CA ASP A 557 -6.71 -28.03 0.38
C ASP A 557 -5.30 -27.42 0.36
N ILE A 558 -4.70 -27.23 1.53
CA ILE A 558 -3.41 -26.55 1.67
C ILE A 558 -2.26 -27.33 0.99
N ASP A 559 -2.37 -28.65 0.93
CA ASP A 559 -1.38 -29.55 0.34
C ASP A 559 -1.58 -29.71 -1.17
N SER A 560 -2.69 -29.19 -1.72
CA SER A 560 -3.01 -29.29 -3.14
C SER A 560 -2.36 -28.23 -4.03
N PHE A 561 -1.79 -27.17 -3.45
CA PHE A 561 -1.22 -26.05 -4.20
C PHE A 561 0.08 -26.42 -4.93
N ALA A 562 0.21 -25.93 -6.16
CA ALA A 562 1.42 -25.92 -6.95
C ALA A 562 1.82 -24.48 -7.31
N ALA A 563 3.07 -24.27 -7.73
CA ALA A 563 3.55 -22.92 -8.05
C ALA A 563 2.76 -22.23 -9.17
N SER A 564 2.15 -22.99 -10.07
CA SER A 564 1.28 -22.50 -11.15
C SER A 564 -0.08 -21.96 -10.65
N ASP A 565 -0.46 -22.22 -9.40
CA ASP A 565 -1.74 -21.77 -8.84
C ASP A 565 -1.69 -20.32 -8.34
N PHE A 566 -0.54 -19.65 -8.46
CA PHE A 566 -0.33 -18.28 -8.00
C PHE A 566 0.12 -17.37 -9.14
N GLU A 567 -0.69 -16.37 -9.43
CA GLU A 567 -0.40 -15.36 -10.45
C GLU A 567 -0.29 -13.97 -9.82
N LEU A 568 0.74 -13.23 -10.23
CA LEU A 568 0.91 -11.83 -9.86
C LEU A 568 0.64 -10.94 -11.06
N THR A 569 -0.42 -10.14 -10.98
CA THR A 569 -0.64 -9.06 -11.93
C THR A 569 0.18 -7.85 -11.48
N VAL A 570 1.24 -7.56 -12.23
CA VAL A 570 2.11 -6.39 -12.05
C VAL A 570 1.75 -5.37 -13.15
N PHE A 571 2.10 -4.10 -12.97
CA PHE A 571 1.98 -3.02 -13.96
C PHE A 571 1.91 -3.47 -15.44
N GLY A 572 0.71 -3.41 -16.02
CA GLY A 572 0.51 -3.50 -17.48
C GLY A 572 1.05 -4.76 -18.16
N VAL A 573 1.43 -5.78 -17.40
CA VAL A 573 1.90 -7.07 -17.90
C VAL A 573 1.31 -8.12 -16.97
N LEU A 574 0.45 -8.98 -17.52
CA LEU A 574 0.21 -10.28 -16.93
C LEU A 574 1.61 -10.89 -16.76
N VAL A 575 2.09 -11.10 -15.53
CA VAL A 575 3.25 -11.99 -15.34
C VAL A 575 2.71 -13.38 -15.58
N LEU A 576 2.45 -13.70 -16.86
CA LEU A 576 2.44 -15.07 -17.33
C LEU A 576 3.73 -15.64 -16.77
N THR A 577 3.57 -16.67 -15.95
CA THR A 577 4.64 -17.55 -15.49
C THR A 577 5.63 -17.69 -16.61
N LEU A 578 6.75 -16.96 -16.50
CA LEU A 578 7.80 -16.92 -17.50
C LEU A 578 8.62 -18.21 -17.32
N PHE A 579 7.93 -19.33 -17.49
CA PHE A 579 8.54 -20.58 -17.88
C PHE A 579 9.21 -20.29 -19.23
N GLN A 580 10.52 -20.54 -19.27
CA GLN A 580 11.26 -21.00 -20.46
C GLN A 580 12.21 -20.06 -21.20
N ARG A 581 12.49 -18.81 -20.77
CA ARG A 581 13.64 -18.04 -21.32
C ARG A 581 14.24 -17.05 -20.31
N ILE A 582 15.14 -17.54 -19.47
CA ILE A 582 16.39 -16.95 -18.92
C ILE A 582 16.89 -18.00 -17.90
N ILE A 583 17.21 -19.18 -18.42
CA ILE A 583 18.31 -19.99 -17.90
C ILE A 583 19.43 -19.68 -18.88
N GLU A 584 20.64 -19.51 -18.37
CA GLU A 584 21.91 -19.20 -19.06
C GLU A 584 22.41 -17.77 -18.83
N ASN A 585 23.60 -17.75 -18.22
CA ASN A 585 24.55 -16.65 -18.08
C ASN A 585 24.43 -15.79 -16.82
N HIS A 586 24.77 -16.37 -15.67
CA HIS A 586 25.82 -15.84 -14.78
C HIS A 586 26.29 -16.91 -13.77
N PRO A 587 27.58 -17.32 -13.78
CA PRO A 587 28.15 -18.20 -12.77
C PRO A 587 28.73 -17.39 -11.59
N ASN A 588 28.74 -18.01 -10.41
CA ASN A 588 29.28 -17.60 -9.10
C ASN A 588 28.42 -16.75 -8.15
N PRO A 589 27.82 -17.41 -7.13
CA PRO A 589 27.52 -16.83 -5.83
C PRO A 589 28.26 -17.61 -4.73
N HIS A 590 29.58 -17.46 -4.60
CA HIS A 590 30.24 -17.73 -3.33
C HIS A 590 30.23 -16.42 -2.52
N HIS A 591 29.69 -16.48 -1.30
CA HIS A 591 29.39 -15.37 -0.37
C HIS A 591 28.01 -14.73 -0.49
N LEU A 592 26.96 -15.52 -0.30
CA LEU A 592 25.66 -15.05 0.20
C LEU A 592 25.15 -16.07 1.23
N VAL A 593 25.39 -15.80 2.52
CA VAL A 593 24.68 -16.16 3.78
C VAL A 593 25.61 -15.98 4.99
#